data_AF-A0A3D4T1F9-F1
#
_entry.id   AF-A0A3D4T1F9-F1
#
_cell.length_a   1.000
_cell.length_b   1.000
_cell.length_c   1.000
_cell.angle_alpha   90.00
_cell.angle_beta   90.00
_cell.angle_gamma   90.00
#
_symmetry.space_group_name_H-M   'P 1'
#
loop_
_entity.id
_entity.type
_entity.pdbx_description
1 polymer ?
#
loop_
_entity_poly.entity_id
_entity_poly.type
_entity_poly.pdbx_seq_one_letter_code
_entity_poly.pdbx_strand_id
1 'polypeptide(L)'
;MGSTEYGQGSAAETAPTGPQLGDQCIGADIGRTSVGAGGTPIMCDNYVWQVDNGQTPSHPWVDGQIEWGNCIAEKTAEECRAELN
;
A
#
# COMPACT_ATOMS: atom_id res chain seq x y z
N MET A 1 3.11 19.23 53.14
CA MET A 1 3.25 20.20 52.04
C MET A 1 4.15 19.51 51.02
N GLY A 2 3.67 18.75 50.04
CA GLY A 2 2.58 19.02 49.09
C GLY A 2 3.25 19.18 47.72
N SER A 3 3.84 18.10 47.20
CA SER A 3 4.54 18.11 45.91
C SER A 3 3.53 17.67 44.85
N THR A 4 3.05 18.66 44.11
CA THR A 4 1.98 18.55 43.12
C THR A 4 2.36 17.62 41.98
N GLU A 5 1.37 16.82 41.62
CA GLU A 5 1.31 15.91 40.49
C GLU A 5 0.97 16.71 39.23
N TYR A 6 1.84 16.67 38.21
CA TYR A 6 1.52 16.93 36.80
C TYR A 6 2.50 16.02 36.03
N GLY A 7 2.10 14.91 35.43
CA GLY A 7 0.94 14.74 34.58
C GLY A 7 1.45 14.67 33.15
N GLN A 8 1.76 13.48 32.67
CA GLN A 8 1.50 13.03 31.30
C GLN A 8 2.00 11.60 31.18
N GLY A 9 1.06 10.66 31.23
CA GLY A 9 1.31 9.33 30.73
C GLY A 9 1.79 9.47 29.29
N SER A 10 2.99 8.98 29.03
CA SER A 10 3.36 8.56 27.69
C SER A 10 2.43 7.40 27.34
N ALA A 11 1.21 7.72 26.92
CA ALA A 11 0.56 6.87 25.95
C ALA A 11 1.58 6.81 24.82
N ALA A 12 2.31 5.70 24.74
CA ALA A 12 2.74 5.22 23.45
C ALA A 12 1.42 5.13 22.68
N GLU A 13 1.08 6.20 21.95
CA GLU A 13 0.16 6.11 20.83
C GLU A 13 0.75 4.99 20.02
N THR A 14 0.14 3.80 20.14
CA THR A 14 0.46 2.65 19.33
C THR A 14 0.18 3.14 17.92
N ALA A 15 1.21 3.69 17.27
CA ALA A 15 1.15 4.03 15.87
C ALA A 15 0.60 2.76 15.22
N PRO A 16 -0.55 2.85 14.55
CA PRO A 16 -1.20 1.65 14.07
C PRO A 16 -0.17 0.88 13.25
N THR A 17 0.01 -0.41 13.55
CA THR A 17 1.10 -1.26 13.01
C THR A 17 0.94 -1.52 11.50
N GLY A 18 0.16 -0.72 10.81
CA GLY A 18 -0.16 -0.83 9.41
C GLY A 18 -0.64 0.50 8.84
N PRO A 19 -0.64 0.59 7.50
CA PRO A 19 -1.06 1.79 6.79
C PRO A 19 -2.46 2.22 7.19
N GLN A 20 -2.68 3.54 7.20
CA GLN A 20 -3.97 4.14 7.48
C GLN A 20 -4.64 4.63 6.21
N LEU A 21 -5.96 4.80 6.28
CA LEU A 21 -6.68 5.45 5.19
C LEU A 21 -6.13 6.87 4.98
N GLY A 22 -5.76 7.18 3.74
CA GLY A 22 -5.16 8.45 3.35
C GLY A 22 -3.64 8.51 3.50
N ASP A 23 -2.99 7.47 4.04
CA ASP A 23 -1.53 7.41 4.04
C ASP A 23 -0.99 7.28 2.62
N GLN A 24 0.19 7.86 2.38
CA GLN A 24 0.89 7.65 1.12
C GLN A 24 1.51 6.26 1.07
N CYS A 25 1.44 5.64 -0.11
CA CYS A 25 2.08 4.36 -0.39
C CYS A 25 3.03 4.49 -1.58
N ILE A 26 4.01 3.60 -1.65
CA ILE A 26 4.93 3.53 -2.78
C ILE A 26 4.29 2.80 -3.95
N GLY A 27 4.79 3.03 -5.17
CA GLY A 27 4.30 2.35 -6.37
C GLY A 27 4.25 0.82 -6.21
N ALA A 28 5.23 0.24 -5.50
CA ALA A 28 5.30 -1.20 -5.23
C ALA A 28 4.18 -1.75 -4.33
N ASP A 29 3.53 -0.88 -3.55
CA ASP A 29 2.38 -1.26 -2.74
C ASP A 29 1.06 -1.06 -3.50
N ILE A 30 1.06 -0.51 -4.73
CA ILE A 30 -0.18 -0.33 -5.49
C ILE A 30 -0.82 -1.70 -5.75
N GLY A 31 -2.08 -1.80 -5.34
CA GLY A 31 -2.89 -3.01 -5.33
C GLY A 31 -2.64 -3.97 -4.17
N ARG A 32 -1.76 -3.61 -3.23
CA ARG A 32 -1.64 -4.31 -1.95
C ARG A 32 -2.84 -3.98 -1.07
N THR A 33 -3.42 -5.01 -0.46
CA THR A 33 -4.47 -4.87 0.56
C THR A 33 -3.88 -4.94 1.97
N SER A 34 -4.48 -4.19 2.88
CA SER A 34 -4.15 -4.16 4.30
C SER A 34 -5.41 -3.88 5.12
N VAL A 35 -5.28 -3.84 6.44
CA VAL A 35 -6.40 -3.56 7.36
C VAL A 35 -6.04 -2.30 8.15
N GLY A 36 -6.82 -1.24 7.98
CA GLY A 36 -6.63 0.04 8.69
C GLY A 36 -7.02 -0.04 10.17
N ALA A 37 -6.81 1.04 10.93
CA ALA A 37 -7.03 1.04 12.40
C ALA A 37 -8.47 0.74 12.84
N GLY A 38 -9.46 0.82 11.95
CA GLY A 38 -10.86 0.48 12.21
C GLY A 38 -11.26 -0.95 11.84
N GLY A 39 -10.34 -1.81 11.43
CA GLY A 39 -10.69 -3.11 10.84
C GLY A 39 -11.22 -3.01 9.40
N THR A 40 -11.16 -1.81 8.81
CA THR A 40 -11.59 -1.55 7.43
C THR A 40 -10.53 -2.11 6.47
N PRO A 41 -10.93 -2.92 5.47
CA PRO A 41 -10.01 -3.31 4.42
C PRO A 41 -9.63 -2.06 3.62
N ILE A 42 -8.34 -1.86 3.44
CA ILE A 42 -7.77 -0.75 2.69
C ILE A 42 -6.84 -1.29 1.61
N MET A 43 -6.74 -0.57 0.52
CA MET A 43 -5.88 -0.89 -0.61
C MET A 43 -5.09 0.34 -1.00
N CYS A 44 -3.81 0.18 -1.30
CA CYS A 44 -3.03 1.24 -1.89
C CYS A 44 -3.42 1.37 -3.36
N ASP A 45 -3.96 2.52 -3.72
CA ASP A 45 -4.34 2.89 -5.08
C ASP A 45 -3.93 4.34 -5.34
N ASN A 46 -3.43 4.62 -6.53
CA ASN A 46 -2.97 5.96 -6.90
C ASN A 46 -2.00 6.60 -5.86
N TYR A 47 -1.06 5.82 -5.33
CA TYR A 47 -0.10 6.21 -4.28
C TYR A 47 -0.72 6.62 -2.94
N VAL A 48 -1.98 6.29 -2.69
CA VAL A 48 -2.67 6.55 -1.42
C VAL A 48 -3.42 5.31 -0.96
N TRP A 49 -3.43 5.05 0.35
CA TRP A 49 -4.26 4.01 0.94
C TRP A 49 -5.73 4.44 0.98
N GLN A 50 -6.60 3.73 0.28
CA GLN A 50 -8.02 4.00 0.14
C GLN A 50 -8.84 2.82 0.66
N VAL A 51 -10.14 2.98 0.87
CA VAL A 51 -11.00 1.87 1.32
C VAL A 51 -11.05 0.83 0.20
N ASP A 52 -10.77 -0.43 0.52
CA ASP A 52 -10.97 -1.51 -0.43
C ASP A 52 -12.46 -1.86 -0.48
N ASN A 53 -13.12 -1.48 -1.58
CA ASN A 53 -14.52 -1.78 -1.86
C ASN A 53 -14.67 -2.97 -2.85
N GLY A 54 -13.62 -3.77 -3.03
CA GLY A 54 -13.55 -4.79 -4.08
C GLY A 54 -13.24 -4.20 -5.47
N GLN A 55 -12.55 -3.06 -5.48
CA GLN A 55 -12.10 -2.40 -6.70
C GLN A 55 -10.81 -3.07 -7.20
N THR A 56 -10.71 -3.24 -8.52
CA THR A 56 -9.46 -3.71 -9.13
C THR A 56 -8.53 -2.50 -9.28
N PRO A 57 -7.41 -2.45 -8.54
CA PRO A 57 -6.42 -1.39 -8.67
C PRO A 57 -5.81 -1.50 -10.08
N SER A 58 -6.05 -0.51 -10.93
CA SER A 58 -5.40 -0.41 -12.23
C SER A 58 -4.46 0.78 -12.17
N HIS A 59 -3.17 0.48 -12.31
CA HIS A 59 -2.15 1.49 -12.37
C HIS A 59 -1.17 1.09 -13.45
N PRO A 60 -0.80 1.99 -14.38
CA PRO A 60 0.03 1.66 -15.54
C PRO A 60 1.37 1.01 -15.17
N TRP A 61 1.90 1.28 -13.96
CA TRP A 61 3.06 0.57 -13.43
C TRP A 61 2.76 -0.89 -13.05
N VAL A 62 1.65 -1.17 -12.37
CA VAL A 62 1.26 -2.54 -11.98
C VAL A 62 0.87 -3.34 -13.23
N ASP A 63 0.11 -2.72 -14.13
CA ASP A 63 -0.29 -3.35 -15.40
C ASP A 63 0.95 -3.68 -16.24
N GLY A 64 1.93 -2.77 -16.32
CA GLY A 64 3.21 -3.04 -16.96
C GLY A 64 4.02 -4.15 -16.29
N GLN A 65 3.94 -4.33 -14.97
CA GLN A 65 4.58 -5.45 -14.26
C GLN A 65 3.88 -6.78 -14.54
N ILE A 66 2.55 -6.79 -14.63
CA ILE A 66 1.76 -7.98 -14.96
C ILE A 66 2.01 -8.40 -16.41
N GLU A 67 1.96 -7.46 -17.36
CA GLU A 67 2.25 -7.73 -18.76
C GLU A 67 3.68 -8.20 -18.96
N TRP A 68 4.64 -7.54 -18.31
CA TRP A 68 6.03 -7.97 -18.34
C TRP A 68 6.20 -9.36 -17.72
N GLY A 69 5.58 -9.62 -16.56
CA GLY A 69 5.61 -10.90 -15.85
C GLY A 69 5.00 -12.06 -16.65
N ASN A 70 3.86 -11.83 -17.30
CA ASN A 70 3.25 -12.80 -18.21
C ASN A 70 4.17 -13.05 -19.42
N CYS A 71 4.73 -11.99 -19.99
CA CYS A 71 5.60 -12.12 -21.13
C CYS A 71 6.88 -12.90 -20.79
N ILE A 72 7.57 -12.59 -19.68
CA ILE A 72 8.80 -13.31 -19.30
C ILE A 72 8.55 -14.73 -18.76
N ALA A 73 7.30 -15.08 -18.44
CA ALA A 73 6.91 -16.44 -18.15
C ALA A 73 6.82 -17.30 -19.43
N GLU A 74 6.51 -16.68 -20.57
CA GLU A 74 6.36 -17.37 -21.87
C GLU A 74 7.57 -17.18 -22.79
N LYS A 75 8.32 -16.09 -22.64
CA LYS A 75 9.40 -15.65 -23.54
C LYS A 75 10.61 -15.13 -22.76
N THR A 76 11.68 -14.81 -23.49
CA THR A 76 12.87 -14.18 -22.89
C THR A 76 12.64 -12.68 -22.63
N ALA A 77 13.38 -12.12 -21.66
CA ALA A 77 13.28 -10.70 -21.31
C ALA A 77 13.65 -9.73 -22.44
N GLU A 78 14.41 -10.18 -23.45
CA GLU A 78 14.72 -9.40 -24.65
C GLU A 78 13.55 -9.37 -25.64
N GLU A 79 12.88 -10.50 -25.86
CA GLU A 79 11.68 -10.56 -26.70
C GLU A 79 10.53 -9.73 -26.12
N CYS A 80 10.34 -9.80 -24.79
CA CYS A 80 9.34 -9.00 -24.11
C CYS A 80 9.61 -7.49 -24.18
N ARG A 81 10.89 -7.09 -24.14
CA ARG A 81 11.27 -5.68 -24.34
C ARG A 81 11.07 -5.20 -25.77
N ALA A 82 11.07 -6.09 -26.76
CA ALA A 82 10.80 -5.73 -28.14
C ALA A 82 9.29 -5.65 -28.45
N GLU A 83 8.47 -6.45 -27.75
CA GLU A 83 7.01 -6.49 -27.97
C GLU A 83 6.22 -5.49 -27.12
N LEU A 84 6.68 -5.15 -25.91
CA LEU A 84 5.98 -4.25 -24.97
C LEU A 84 6.49 -2.79 -25.00
N ASN A 85 7.11 -2.35 -26.10
CA ASN A 85 7.77 -1.04 -26.22
C ASN A 85 7.18 -0.21 -27.37
#